data_AF-A0A0S8EDQ9-F1
#
_entry.id   AF-A0A0S8EDQ9-F1
#
_cell.length_a   1.000
_cell.length_b   1.000
_cell.length_c   1.000
_cell.angle_alpha   90.00
_cell.angle_beta   90.00
_cell.angle_gamma   90.00
#
_symmetry.space_group_name_H-M   'P 1'
#
loop_
_entity.id
_entity.type
_entity.pdbx_description
1 polymer ?
#
loop_
_entity_poly.entity_id
_entity_poly.type
_entity_poly.pdbx_seq_one_letter_code
_entity_poly.pdbx_strand_id
1 'polypeptide(L)'
;MLTRRQFLEDSILTATAALAGPALAASAAEPKESSANERLSVAVIGAGMRGPAHIGAFARRGDCDVVAICDADINRARRHANGVGKRQNRKVAAYQDLRKIIDDKLIDVVSIATCNHWHALAAIWAMQAGKDVYVEKPVSHNI
;
A
#
# COMPACT_ATOMS: atom_id res chain seq x y z
N MET A 1 1.34 42.73 -42.93
CA MET A 1 1.44 41.25 -42.93
C MET A 1 2.46 40.86 -41.86
N LEU A 2 2.04 40.23 -40.77
CA LEU A 2 2.95 39.74 -39.73
C LEU A 2 3.73 38.54 -40.28
N THR A 3 5.04 38.49 -40.03
CA THR A 3 5.87 37.36 -40.46
C THR A 3 5.78 36.20 -39.48
N ARG A 4 5.90 34.96 -39.97
CA ARG A 4 5.80 33.73 -39.15
C ARG A 4 6.72 33.72 -37.92
N ARG A 5 7.87 34.41 -38.01
CA ARG A 5 8.84 34.53 -36.92
C ARG A 5 8.36 35.44 -35.79
N GLN A 6 7.73 36.57 -36.13
CA GLN A 6 7.14 37.49 -35.17
C GLN A 6 5.97 36.83 -34.41
N PHE A 7 5.17 36.01 -35.09
CA PHE A 7 4.09 35.25 -34.44
C PHE A 7 4.61 34.22 -33.42
N LEU A 8 5.75 33.57 -33.69
CA LEU A 8 6.37 32.61 -32.77
C LEU A 8 7.02 33.32 -31.57
N GLU A 9 7.65 34.48 -31.78
CA GLU A 9 8.25 35.28 -30.71
C GLU A 9 7.18 35.86 -29.77
N ASP A 10 6.07 36.38 -30.32
CA ASP A 10 4.94 36.90 -29.53
C ASP A 10 4.18 35.78 -28.77
N SER A 11 4.13 34.55 -29.32
CA SER A 11 3.49 33.40 -28.66
C SER A 11 4.26 32.90 -27.43
N ILE A 12 5.59 33.03 -27.42
CA ILE A 12 6.43 32.62 -26.28
C ILE A 12 6.33 33.65 -25.13
N LEU A 13 6.26 34.94 -25.45
CA LEU A 13 6.13 36.01 -24.44
C LEU A 13 4.74 36.06 -23.78
N THR A 14 3.69 35.63 -24.46
CA THR A 14 2.33 35.65 -23.90
C THR A 14 2.03 34.42 -23.02
N ALA A 15 2.77 33.32 -23.20
CA ALA A 15 2.62 32.11 -22.39
C ALA A 15 3.23 32.21 -20.98
N THR A 16 4.19 33.11 -20.77
CA THR A 16 4.86 33.29 -19.46
C THR A 16 4.06 34.17 -18.48
N ALA A 17 3.13 34.99 -18.97
CA ALA A 17 2.28 35.84 -18.12
C ALA A 17 1.00 35.14 -17.60
N ALA A 18 0.61 33.99 -18.16
CA ALA A 18 -0.59 33.25 -17.76
C ALA A 18 -0.33 32.13 -16.73
N LEU A 19 0.92 31.88 -16.34
CA LEU A 19 1.28 30.88 -15.32
C LEU A 19 1.54 31.48 -13.93
N ALA A 20 1.44 32.81 -13.78
CA ALA A 20 1.54 33.50 -12.49
C ALA A 20 0.18 33.62 -11.76
N GLY A 21 -0.63 32.57 -11.82
CA GLY A 21 -1.79 32.41 -10.93
C GLY A 21 -1.36 31.82 -9.58
N PRO A 22 -2.04 32.09 -8.44
CA PRO A 22 -1.59 31.67 -7.09
C PRO A 22 -1.56 30.16 -6.81
N ALA A 23 -1.59 29.30 -7.82
CA ALA A 23 -1.84 27.86 -7.66
C ALA A 23 -0.59 26.96 -7.72
N LEU A 24 0.62 27.52 -7.70
CA LEU A 24 1.87 26.76 -7.52
C LEU A 24 2.58 27.11 -6.21
N ALA A 25 1.82 27.31 -5.13
CA ALA A 25 2.27 26.97 -3.80
C ALA A 25 1.78 25.55 -3.45
N ALA A 26 2.00 24.59 -4.36
CA ALA A 26 2.02 23.19 -3.95
C ALA A 26 3.26 23.07 -3.07
N SER A 27 3.03 23.21 -1.76
CA SER A 27 3.98 22.89 -0.71
C SER A 27 4.79 21.69 -1.17
N ALA A 28 6.07 21.89 -1.45
CA ALA A 28 7.06 20.85 -1.32
C ALA A 28 7.05 20.49 0.16
N ALA A 29 6.05 19.72 0.56
CA ALA A 29 6.05 19.05 1.82
C ALA A 29 7.25 18.11 1.72
N GLU A 30 8.35 18.53 2.34
CA GLU A 30 9.39 17.63 2.83
C GLU A 30 8.71 16.32 3.24
N PRO A 31 9.16 15.14 2.78
CA PRO A 31 8.56 13.89 3.19
C PRO A 31 8.60 13.86 4.72
N LYS A 32 7.43 14.11 5.32
CA LYS A 32 7.26 14.16 6.77
C LYS A 32 7.75 12.80 7.24
N GLU A 33 8.93 12.74 7.83
CA GLU A 33 9.41 11.51 8.43
C GLU A 33 8.33 11.12 9.44
N SER A 34 7.60 10.06 9.13
CA SER A 34 6.51 9.59 9.96
C SER A 34 7.12 9.38 11.34
N SER A 35 6.69 10.18 12.32
CA SER A 35 7.15 9.98 13.69
C SER A 35 6.88 8.51 14.04
N ALA A 36 7.68 7.89 14.90
CA ALA A 36 7.48 6.48 15.25
C ALA A 36 6.05 6.15 15.73
N ASN A 37 5.29 7.18 16.13
CA ASN A 37 3.89 7.14 16.53
C ASN A 37 2.86 7.10 15.37
N GLU A 38 3.29 7.19 14.11
CA GLU A 38 2.43 7.21 12.91
C GLU A 38 2.60 5.97 12.01
N ARG A 39 3.39 4.95 12.42
CA ARG A 39 3.66 3.78 11.58
C ARG A 39 2.48 2.80 11.59
N LEU A 40 1.96 2.48 10.41
CA LEU A 40 0.81 1.58 10.25
C LEU A 40 1.19 0.12 10.49
N SER A 41 0.33 -0.61 11.20
CA SER A 41 0.45 -2.05 11.40
C SER A 41 -0.23 -2.80 10.27
N VAL A 42 0.57 -3.49 9.44
CA VAL A 42 0.12 -4.17 8.23
C VAL A 42 0.11 -5.69 8.43
N ALA A 43 -0.97 -6.33 7.98
CA ALA A 43 -1.02 -7.78 7.85
C ALA A 43 -1.13 -8.21 6.39
N VAL A 44 -0.41 -9.27 6.03
CA VAL A 44 -0.51 -9.87 4.68
C VAL A 44 -1.28 -11.18 4.77
N ILE A 45 -2.42 -11.25 4.09
CA ILE A 45 -3.27 -12.45 3.99
C ILE A 45 -3.00 -13.10 2.64
N GLY A 46 -2.42 -14.29 2.64
CA GLY A 46 -1.90 -14.98 1.45
C GLY A 46 -0.39 -14.77 1.29
N ALA A 47 0.39 -15.81 1.55
CA ALA A 47 1.84 -15.84 1.45
C ALA A 47 2.33 -16.76 0.32
N GLY A 48 1.47 -17.06 -0.66
CA GLY A 48 1.77 -17.87 -1.85
C GLY A 48 2.63 -17.14 -2.89
N MET A 49 2.24 -17.18 -4.17
CA MET A 49 3.08 -16.65 -5.25
C MET A 49 3.29 -15.13 -5.19
N ARG A 50 2.22 -14.37 -4.86
CA ARG A 50 2.27 -12.89 -4.81
C ARG A 50 2.61 -12.35 -3.43
N GLY A 51 2.26 -13.08 -2.36
CA GLY A 51 2.49 -12.68 -0.98
C GLY A 51 3.91 -12.18 -0.66
N PRO A 52 5.00 -12.86 -1.07
CA PRO A 52 6.37 -12.41 -0.82
C PRO A 52 6.68 -11.02 -1.38
N ALA A 53 6.09 -10.66 -2.53
CA ALA A 53 6.25 -9.33 -3.10
C ALA A 53 5.56 -8.27 -2.23
N HIS A 54 4.37 -8.56 -1.69
CA HIS A 54 3.64 -7.67 -0.79
C HIS A 54 4.40 -7.50 0.54
N ILE A 55 4.77 -8.61 1.17
CA ILE A 55 5.55 -8.63 2.42
C ILE A 55 6.82 -7.81 2.23
N GLY A 56 7.55 -8.03 1.14
CA GLY A 56 8.77 -7.30 0.83
C GLY A 56 8.55 -5.82 0.57
N ALA A 57 7.46 -5.45 -0.10
CA ALA A 57 7.12 -4.06 -0.38
C ALA A 57 6.79 -3.30 0.90
N PHE A 58 5.86 -3.80 1.73
CA PHE A 58 5.50 -3.15 2.99
C PHE A 58 6.69 -3.10 3.97
N ALA A 59 7.47 -4.18 4.09
CA ALA A 59 8.62 -4.21 5.00
C ALA A 59 9.78 -3.29 4.58
N ARG A 60 9.78 -2.71 3.38
CA ARG A 60 10.76 -1.70 2.94
C ARG A 60 10.29 -0.28 3.15
N ARG A 61 9.02 -0.06 3.49
CA ARG A 61 8.51 1.30 3.69
C ARG A 61 8.88 1.82 5.07
N GLY A 62 9.18 3.11 5.15
CA GLY A 62 9.47 3.78 6.43
C GLY A 62 8.23 4.04 7.27
N ASP A 63 7.04 4.03 6.67
CA ASP A 63 5.77 4.45 7.27
C ASP A 63 4.88 3.30 7.77
N CYS A 64 5.34 2.05 7.69
CA CYS A 64 4.57 0.90 8.14
C CYS A 64 5.45 -0.26 8.60
N ASP A 65 4.84 -1.20 9.33
CA ASP A 65 5.46 -2.44 9.72
C ASP A 65 4.56 -3.63 9.42
N VAL A 66 5.12 -4.70 8.83
CA VAL A 66 4.44 -5.99 8.75
C VAL A 66 4.41 -6.63 10.13
N VAL A 67 3.23 -6.72 10.74
CA VAL A 67 3.04 -7.26 12.09
C VAL A 67 2.50 -8.69 12.09
N ALA A 68 1.84 -9.09 11.00
CA ALA A 68 1.26 -10.41 10.87
C ALA A 68 1.25 -10.94 9.44
N ILE A 69 1.34 -12.26 9.31
CA ILE A 69 1.20 -12.98 8.04
C ILE A 69 0.20 -14.11 8.24
N CYS A 70 -0.75 -14.23 7.32
CA CYS A 70 -1.74 -15.29 7.31
C CYS A 70 -1.63 -16.12 6.03
N ASP A 71 -1.67 -17.45 6.14
CA ASP A 71 -1.78 -18.35 5.00
C ASP A 71 -2.43 -19.66 5.45
N ALA A 72 -3.24 -20.29 4.60
CA ALA A 72 -3.84 -21.61 4.88
C ALA A 72 -2.76 -22.68 5.16
N ASP A 73 -1.59 -22.53 4.55
CA ASP A 73 -0.37 -23.26 4.91
C ASP A 73 0.37 -22.51 6.04
N ILE A 74 0.15 -22.94 7.29
CA ILE A 74 0.77 -22.32 8.47
C ILE A 74 2.30 -22.36 8.44
N ASN A 75 2.91 -23.35 7.79
CA ASN A 75 4.37 -23.43 7.70
C ASN A 75 4.91 -22.36 6.76
N ARG A 76 4.17 -22.05 5.68
CA ARG A 76 4.47 -20.93 4.80
C ARG A 76 4.34 -19.59 5.52
N ALA A 77 3.25 -19.38 6.25
CA ALA A 77 3.07 -18.18 7.06
C ALA A 77 4.22 -17.98 8.05
N ARG A 78 4.58 -19.03 8.81
CA ARG A 78 5.71 -19.01 9.77
C ARG A 78 7.05 -18.69 9.09
N ARG A 79 7.34 -19.32 7.94
CA ARG A 79 8.59 -19.08 7.20
C ARG A 79 8.73 -17.61 6.83
N HIS A 80 7.68 -17.01 6.26
CA HIS A 80 7.70 -15.61 5.87
C HIS A 80 7.71 -14.67 7.07
N ALA A 81 6.96 -14.99 8.14
CA ALA A 81 6.91 -14.17 9.35
C ALA A 81 8.30 -14.10 10.02
N ASN A 82 8.99 -15.25 10.11
CA ASN A 82 10.36 -15.30 10.61
C ASN A 82 11.33 -14.51 9.72
N GLY A 83 11.21 -14.64 8.40
CA GLY A 83 12.08 -13.94 7.44
C GLY A 83 11.94 -12.42 7.51
N VAL A 84 10.71 -11.92 7.52
CA VAL A 84 10.45 -10.47 7.59
C VAL A 84 10.70 -9.92 9.01
N GLY A 85 10.39 -10.69 10.05
CA GLY A 85 10.68 -10.30 11.44
C GLY A 85 12.16 -10.07 11.71
N LYS A 86 13.04 -10.91 11.13
CA LYS A 86 14.50 -10.67 11.16
C LYS A 86 14.89 -9.35 10.49
N ARG A 87 14.27 -9.03 9.35
CA ARG A 87 14.56 -7.80 8.58
C ARG A 87 14.09 -6.54 9.30
N GLN A 88 12.97 -6.61 10.00
CA GLN A 88 12.41 -5.49 10.76
C GLN A 88 12.85 -5.47 12.24
N ASN A 89 13.70 -6.43 12.66
CA ASN A 89 14.09 -6.64 14.05
C ASN A 89 12.89 -6.70 15.02
N ARG A 90 11.81 -7.38 14.63
CA ARG A 90 10.59 -7.50 15.44
C ARG A 90 9.94 -8.87 15.29
N LYS A 91 9.11 -9.25 16.26
CA LYS A 91 8.27 -10.44 16.15
C LYS A 91 7.11 -10.16 15.20
N VAL A 92 6.91 -11.07 14.24
CA VAL A 92 5.79 -11.05 13.30
C VAL A 92 4.97 -12.30 13.55
N ALA A 93 3.67 -12.11 13.76
CA ALA A 93 2.77 -13.20 14.07
C ALA A 93 2.41 -13.99 12.80
N ALA A 94 2.24 -15.30 12.94
CA ALA A 94 1.84 -16.18 11.85
C ALA A 94 0.48 -16.80 12.18
N TYR A 95 -0.49 -16.61 11.30
CA TYR A 95 -1.84 -17.10 11.43
C TYR A 95 -2.17 -18.08 10.30
N GLN A 96 -3.00 -19.06 10.62
CA GLN A 96 -3.60 -19.93 9.60
C GLN A 96 -4.98 -19.43 9.18
N ASP A 97 -5.68 -18.79 10.11
CA ASP A 97 -7.05 -18.34 9.96
C ASP A 97 -7.08 -16.82 9.83
N LEU A 98 -7.58 -16.34 8.69
CA LEU A 98 -7.65 -14.92 8.37
C LEU A 98 -8.62 -14.16 9.28
N ARG A 99 -9.61 -14.82 9.89
CA ARG A 99 -10.53 -14.16 10.83
C ARG A 99 -9.79 -13.61 12.05
N LYS A 100 -8.73 -14.29 12.49
CA LYS A 100 -7.88 -13.80 13.59
C LYS A 100 -7.15 -12.51 13.25
N ILE A 101 -6.82 -12.29 11.97
CA ILE A 101 -6.26 -11.01 11.49
C ILE A 101 -7.35 -9.94 11.48
N ILE A 102 -8.53 -10.30 11.00
CA ILE A 102 -9.66 -9.38 10.87
C ILE A 102 -10.17 -8.90 12.24
N ASP A 103 -10.19 -9.77 13.24
CA ASP A 103 -10.64 -9.44 14.59
C ASP A 103 -9.58 -8.68 15.42
N ASP A 104 -8.32 -8.65 14.97
CA ASP A 104 -7.24 -8.00 15.69
C ASP A 104 -7.31 -6.48 15.51
N LYS A 105 -7.67 -5.77 16.59
CA LYS A 105 -7.80 -4.31 16.61
C LYS A 105 -6.47 -3.57 16.49
N LEU A 106 -5.33 -4.26 16.62
CA LEU A 106 -3.99 -3.67 16.48
C LEU A 106 -3.50 -3.67 15.03
N ILE A 107 -4.28 -4.23 14.09
CA ILE A 107 -3.95 -4.28 12.66
C ILE A 107 -4.78 -3.22 11.93
N ASP A 108 -4.10 -2.23 11.36
CA ASP A 108 -4.70 -1.09 10.65
C ASP A 108 -5.03 -1.46 9.20
N VAL A 109 -4.08 -2.12 8.52
CA VAL A 109 -4.16 -2.40 7.08
C VAL A 109 -4.05 -3.90 6.83
N VAL A 110 -4.88 -4.43 5.93
CA VAL A 110 -4.71 -5.78 5.37
C VAL A 110 -4.39 -5.73 3.89
N SER A 111 -3.42 -6.54 3.49
CA SER A 111 -3.04 -6.77 2.11
C SER A 111 -3.40 -8.19 1.71
N ILE A 112 -4.35 -8.36 0.81
CA ILE A 112 -4.91 -9.64 0.39
C ILE A 112 -4.22 -10.08 -0.92
N ALA A 113 -3.48 -11.17 -0.83
CA ALA A 113 -2.74 -11.82 -1.92
C ALA A 113 -3.03 -13.33 -1.98
N THR A 114 -4.27 -13.72 -1.64
CA THR A 114 -4.76 -15.09 -1.73
C THR A 114 -5.07 -15.48 -3.18
N CYS A 115 -5.72 -16.62 -3.38
CA CYS A 115 -6.41 -16.92 -4.63
C CYS A 115 -7.62 -15.97 -4.82
N ASN A 116 -7.94 -15.67 -6.08
CA ASN A 116 -8.97 -14.71 -6.49
C ASN A 116 -10.37 -14.99 -5.94
N HIS A 117 -10.71 -16.25 -5.65
CA HIS A 117 -12.01 -16.61 -5.07
C HIS A 117 -12.19 -16.15 -3.62
N TRP A 118 -11.11 -15.84 -2.91
CA TRP A 118 -11.17 -15.29 -1.55
C TRP A 118 -11.06 -13.76 -1.48
N HIS A 119 -10.69 -13.10 -2.58
CA HIS A 119 -10.41 -11.66 -2.58
C HIS A 119 -11.59 -10.83 -2.09
N ALA A 120 -12.73 -10.92 -2.76
CA ALA A 120 -13.92 -10.13 -2.42
C ALA A 120 -14.41 -10.41 -0.98
N LEU A 121 -14.50 -11.68 -0.60
CA LEU A 121 -15.00 -12.05 0.73
C LEU A 121 -14.08 -11.54 1.85
N ALA A 122 -12.77 -11.77 1.73
CA ALA A 122 -11.80 -11.31 2.72
C ALA A 122 -11.74 -9.77 2.79
N ALA A 123 -11.85 -9.09 1.65
CA ALA A 123 -11.89 -7.64 1.60
C ALA A 123 -13.13 -7.08 2.30
N ILE A 124 -14.31 -7.63 2.02
CA ILE A 124 -15.57 -7.21 2.66
C ILE A 124 -15.48 -7.38 4.18
N TRP A 125 -15.03 -8.55 4.66
CA TRP A 125 -14.90 -8.79 6.10
C TRP A 125 -13.89 -7.85 6.76
N ALA A 126 -12.76 -7.58 6.12
CA ALA A 126 -11.77 -6.66 6.65
C ALA A 126 -12.27 -5.20 6.70
N MET A 127 -12.94 -4.73 5.64
CA MET A 127 -13.54 -3.40 5.62
C MET A 127 -14.66 -3.26 6.66
N GLN A 128 -15.49 -4.29 6.83
CA GLN A 128 -16.53 -4.32 7.88
C GLN A 128 -15.92 -4.27 9.29
N ALA A 129 -14.71 -4.82 9.48
CA ALA A 129 -13.95 -4.71 10.71
C ALA A 129 -13.19 -3.38 10.86
N GLY A 130 -13.39 -2.43 9.94
CA GLY A 130 -12.81 -1.09 9.99
C GLY A 130 -11.34 -1.02 9.55
N LYS A 131 -10.86 -1.99 8.77
CA LYS A 131 -9.48 -2.01 8.26
C LYS A 131 -9.38 -1.38 6.88
N ASP A 132 -8.25 -0.76 6.61
CA ASP A 132 -7.87 -0.40 5.24
C ASP A 132 -7.47 -1.66 4.47
N VAL A 133 -7.89 -1.74 3.21
CA VAL A 133 -7.73 -2.97 2.42
C VAL A 133 -7.03 -2.68 1.10
N TYR A 134 -5.95 -3.44 0.85
CA TYR A 134 -5.34 -3.61 -0.47
C TYR A 134 -5.62 -5.02 -0.99
N VAL A 135 -6.10 -5.15 -2.22
CA VAL A 135 -6.45 -6.45 -2.84
C VAL A 135 -5.65 -6.65 -4.12
N GLU A 136 -5.02 -7.82 -4.29
CA GLU A 136 -4.38 -8.18 -5.57
C GLU A 136 -5.38 -8.31 -6.72
N LYS A 137 -4.88 -8.16 -7.94
CA LYS A 137 -5.69 -8.37 -9.14
C LYS A 137 -5.82 -9.87 -9.44
N PRO A 138 -6.94 -10.31 -10.04
CA PRO A 138 -8.20 -9.58 -10.21
C PRO A 138 -8.93 -9.42 -8.87
N VAL A 139 -9.74 -8.36 -8.72
CA VAL A 139 -10.44 -8.06 -7.45
C VAL A 139 -11.43 -9.16 -7.03
N SER A 140 -12.02 -9.85 -8.00
CA SER A 140 -12.99 -10.92 -7.81
C SER A 140 -12.86 -11.93 -8.95
N HIS A 141 -13.36 -13.13 -8.73
CA HIS A 141 -13.50 -14.16 -9.76
C HIS A 141 -14.82 -14.06 -10.54
N ASN A 142 -15.76 -13.24 -10.06
CA ASN A 142 -17.03 -12.93 -10.71
C ASN A 142 -17.11 -11.42 -10.97
N ILE A 143 -17.59 -11.05 -12.15
CA ILE A 143 -17.64 -9.66 -12.67
C ILE A 143 -19.11 -9.23 -12.76
#